data_AF-A0A7G2SIM2-F1
#
_entry.id   AF-A0A7G2SIM2-F1
#
_cell.length_a   1.000
_cell.length_b   1.000
_cell.length_c   1.000
_cell.angle_alpha   90.00
_cell.angle_beta   90.00
_cell.angle_gamma   90.00
#
_symmetry.space_group_name_H-M   'P 1'
#
loop_
_entity.id
_entity.type
_entity.pdbx_description
1 polymer ?
#
loop_
_entity_poly.entity_id
_entity_poly.type
_entity_poly.pdbx_seq_one_letter_code
_entity_poly.pdbx_strand_id
1 'polypeptide(L)'
;IAIWMVFNPVEPHYIRYPQFFRLTQDRKFPWIVPIIPQIGTYNVQGAFMKRQEEVSDVFASVVTEDLITLKSIMTEMMYGSKKDKTRRIVKRHINEIMETPLVRTSLQLSLGPREYAKLKTDLIDRSIEITMVPVCDPAFNASRAQKIFQMFKDRIRELTPKEFQNLLRPAFQEDEWILIVLGGVTGFFAGLIHLFVAFL
;
A
#
# COMPACT_ATOMS: atom_id res chain seq x y z
N ILE A 1 -15.05 -16.97 -7.11
CA ILE A 1 -14.32 -18.03 -7.88
C ILE A 1 -13.21 -17.43 -8.76
N ALA A 2 -13.51 -16.50 -9.68
CA ALA A 2 -12.48 -15.87 -10.52
C ALA A 2 -11.39 -15.15 -9.69
N ILE A 3 -11.79 -14.42 -8.64
CA ILE A 3 -10.86 -13.71 -7.74
C ILE A 3 -9.92 -14.70 -7.03
N TRP A 4 -10.44 -15.81 -6.50
CA TRP A 4 -9.63 -16.85 -5.85
C TRP A 4 -8.55 -17.46 -6.76
N MET A 5 -8.85 -17.67 -8.04
CA MET A 5 -7.91 -18.19 -9.04
C MET A 5 -6.78 -17.21 -9.36
N VAL A 6 -7.00 -15.91 -9.18
CA VAL A 6 -5.97 -14.89 -9.43
C VAL A 6 -4.98 -14.79 -8.27
N PHE A 7 -5.40 -15.12 -7.04
CA PHE A 7 -4.57 -15.07 -5.83
C PHE A 7 -3.91 -16.41 -5.45
N ASN A 8 -4.36 -17.54 -6.01
CA ASN A 8 -3.90 -18.88 -5.62
C ASN A 8 -3.45 -19.70 -6.84
N PRO A 9 -2.32 -20.42 -6.81
CA PRO A 9 -1.34 -20.52 -5.72
C PRO A 9 -0.40 -19.32 -5.64
N VAL A 10 -0.02 -18.98 -4.41
CA VAL A 10 0.89 -17.86 -4.10
C VAL A 10 2.30 -18.17 -4.58
N GLU A 11 2.75 -19.40 -4.33
CA GLU A 11 4.04 -19.91 -4.77
C GLU A 11 3.93 -20.63 -6.13
N PRO A 12 4.97 -20.54 -6.99
CA PRO A 12 4.97 -21.21 -8.27
C PRO A 12 4.98 -22.73 -8.09
N HIS A 13 3.91 -23.40 -8.54
CA HIS A 13 3.83 -24.85 -8.54
C HIS A 13 4.20 -25.40 -9.92
N TYR A 14 5.31 -26.14 -9.99
CA TYR A 14 5.79 -26.75 -11.23
C TYR A 14 5.20 -28.14 -11.42
N ILE A 15 4.27 -28.26 -12.36
CA ILE A 15 3.70 -29.56 -12.75
C ILE A 15 4.52 -30.10 -13.91
N ARG A 16 5.03 -31.33 -13.75
CA ARG A 16 5.74 -32.05 -14.81
C ARG A 16 4.74 -32.71 -15.74
N TYR A 17 4.89 -32.51 -17.05
CA TYR A 17 4.04 -33.14 -18.06
C TYR A 17 4.88 -33.70 -19.21
N PRO A 18 4.46 -34.80 -19.84
CA PRO A 18 5.12 -35.31 -21.04
C PRO A 18 4.85 -34.34 -22.19
N GLN A 19 5.92 -33.68 -22.67
CA GLN A 19 5.84 -32.71 -23.76
C GLN A 19 6.17 -33.40 -25.08
N PHE A 20 5.17 -33.53 -25.94
CA PHE A 20 5.29 -34.12 -27.28
C PHE A 20 5.38 -33.07 -28.40
N PHE A 21 5.01 -31.82 -28.08
CA PHE A 21 4.86 -30.74 -29.05
C PHE A 21 5.50 -29.46 -28.51
N ARG A 22 6.23 -28.74 -29.35
CA ARG A 22 6.75 -27.41 -29.05
C ARG A 22 6.11 -26.39 -30.00
N LEU A 23 5.69 -25.26 -29.45
CA LEU A 23 5.25 -24.10 -30.23
C LEU A 23 6.48 -23.45 -30.89
N THR A 24 6.41 -23.24 -32.20
CA THR A 24 7.44 -22.52 -32.96
C THR A 24 7.40 -21.04 -32.57
N GLN A 25 8.57 -20.45 -32.29
CA GLN A 25 8.71 -19.06 -31.83
C GLN A 25 8.45 -18.04 -32.96
N ASP A 26 8.73 -18.44 -34.20
CA ASP A 26 8.30 -17.75 -35.40
C ASP A 26 6.83 -18.08 -35.69
N ARG A 27 5.95 -17.07 -35.72
CA ARG A 27 4.51 -17.19 -36.05
C ARG A 27 4.22 -17.69 -37.49
N LYS A 28 5.19 -18.32 -38.15
CA LYS A 28 5.06 -18.91 -39.49
C LYS A 28 4.62 -20.36 -39.37
N PHE A 29 3.71 -20.77 -40.25
CA PHE A 29 3.23 -22.15 -40.32
C PHE A 29 4.39 -23.08 -40.77
N PRO A 30 4.61 -24.24 -40.12
CA PRO A 30 3.81 -24.86 -39.07
C PRO A 30 4.10 -24.35 -37.64
N TRP A 31 3.03 -23.99 -36.92
CA TRP A 31 3.07 -23.44 -35.56
C TRP A 31 3.40 -24.45 -34.46
N ILE A 32 3.35 -25.75 -34.77
CA ILE A 32 3.58 -26.85 -33.83
C ILE A 32 4.53 -27.84 -34.50
N VAL A 33 5.66 -28.11 -33.85
CA VAL A 33 6.62 -29.10 -34.30
C VAL A 33 6.61 -30.28 -33.31
N PRO A 34 6.46 -31.53 -33.79
CA PRO A 34 6.59 -32.70 -32.94
C PRO A 34 8.03 -32.83 -32.46
N ILE A 35 8.22 -33.08 -31.18
CA ILE A 35 9.53 -33.29 -30.57
C ILE A 35 9.59 -34.67 -29.89
N ILE A 36 10.80 -35.19 -29.73
CA ILE A 36 11.06 -36.39 -28.92
C ILE A 36 10.51 -36.13 -27.51
N PRO A 37 9.82 -37.11 -26.87
CA PRO A 37 9.19 -36.92 -25.57
C PRO A 37 10.19 -36.44 -24.53
N GLN A 38 9.99 -35.21 -24.04
CA GLN A 38 10.76 -34.60 -22.97
C GLN A 38 9.83 -34.25 -21.81
N ILE A 39 10.37 -34.27 -20.59
CA ILE A 39 9.61 -33.85 -19.40
C ILE A 39 9.61 -32.31 -19.37
N GLY A 40 8.47 -31.71 -19.71
CA GLY A 40 8.24 -30.26 -19.61
C GLY A 40 7.77 -29.86 -18.22
N THR A 41 8.01 -28.62 -17.83
CA THR A 41 7.50 -28.02 -16.59
C THR A 41 6.48 -26.93 -16.92
N TYR A 42 5.30 -27.00 -16.32
CA TYR A 42 4.28 -25.95 -16.39
C TYR A 42 4.17 -25.26 -15.03
N ASN A 43 4.32 -23.94 -15.00
CA ASN A 43 4.17 -23.15 -13.77
C ASN A 43 2.70 -22.73 -13.61
N VAL A 44 2.05 -23.29 -12.59
CA VAL A 44 0.74 -22.84 -12.10
C VAL A 44 0.98 -21.86 -10.96
N GLN A 45 0.62 -20.60 -11.18
CA GLN A 45 0.70 -19.53 -10.19
C GLN A 45 -0.48 -18.55 -10.41
N GLY A 46 -0.98 -17.96 -9.33
CA GLY A 46 -2.01 -16.93 -9.41
C GLY A 46 -1.57 -15.77 -10.32
N ALA A 47 -2.47 -15.28 -11.16
CA ALA A 47 -2.12 -14.29 -12.19
C ALA A 47 -1.59 -12.97 -11.60
N PHE A 48 -2.02 -12.57 -10.39
CA PHE A 48 -1.47 -11.39 -9.71
C PHE A 48 -0.07 -11.64 -9.16
N MET A 49 0.25 -12.84 -8.66
CA MET A 49 1.59 -13.13 -8.14
C MET A 49 2.60 -13.26 -9.27
N LYS A 50 2.17 -13.80 -10.42
CA LYS A 50 3.00 -13.86 -11.63
C LYS A 50 3.35 -12.48 -12.19
N ARG A 51 2.51 -11.46 -11.93
CA ARG A 51 2.68 -10.07 -12.38
C ARG A 51 2.85 -9.09 -11.21
N GLN A 52 3.39 -9.55 -10.09
CA GLN A 52 3.46 -8.77 -8.86
C GLN A 52 4.12 -7.39 -9.06
N GLU A 53 5.17 -7.31 -9.89
CA GLU A 53 5.86 -6.06 -10.21
C GLU A 53 4.96 -5.06 -10.96
N GLU A 54 4.27 -5.50 -12.03
CA GLU A 54 3.32 -4.69 -12.80
C GLU A 54 2.17 -4.18 -11.90
N VAL A 55 1.65 -5.05 -11.03
CA VAL A 55 0.50 -4.75 -10.16
C VAL A 55 0.90 -3.79 -9.04
N SER A 56 2.08 -3.97 -8.47
CA SER A 56 2.63 -3.07 -7.45
C SER A 56 2.80 -1.65 -7.98
N ASP A 57 3.16 -1.50 -9.26
CA ASP A 57 3.33 -0.20 -9.89
C ASP A 57 2.03 0.55 -10.06
N VAL A 58 0.99 -0.12 -10.54
CA VAL A 58 -0.35 0.45 -10.67
C VAL A 58 -0.95 0.76 -9.30
N PHE A 59 -0.80 -0.16 -8.34
CA PHE A 59 -1.29 0.07 -6.99
C PHE A 59 -0.60 1.28 -6.35
N ALA A 60 0.73 1.39 -6.49
CA ALA A 60 1.48 2.52 -5.98
C ALA A 60 1.08 3.84 -6.65
N SER A 61 0.81 3.87 -7.96
CA SER A 61 0.38 5.09 -8.65
C SER A 61 -1.00 5.55 -8.18
N VAL A 62 -1.96 4.64 -8.05
CA VAL A 62 -3.34 4.95 -7.58
C VAL A 62 -3.29 5.46 -6.14
N VAL A 63 -2.58 4.75 -5.26
CA VAL A 63 -2.42 5.17 -3.86
C VAL A 63 -1.65 6.50 -3.77
N THR A 64 -0.72 6.78 -4.67
CA THR A 64 -0.01 8.07 -4.73
C THR A 64 -0.96 9.20 -5.10
N GLU A 65 -1.79 9.03 -6.14
CA GLU A 65 -2.81 10.00 -6.54
C GLU A 65 -3.79 10.29 -5.40
N ASP A 66 -4.23 9.25 -4.67
CA ASP A 66 -5.17 9.39 -3.55
C ASP A 66 -4.52 9.98 -2.28
N LEU A 67 -3.22 9.72 -2.03
CA LEU A 67 -2.51 10.18 -0.83
C LEU A 67 -1.76 11.53 -0.98
N ILE A 68 -1.72 12.14 -2.16
CA ILE A 68 -0.92 13.36 -2.42
C ILE A 68 -1.30 14.57 -1.54
N THR A 69 -2.40 14.52 -0.79
CA THR A 69 -2.68 15.54 0.22
C THR A 69 -1.95 15.24 1.55
N LEU A 70 -0.61 15.23 1.54
CA LEU A 70 0.21 15.17 2.77
C LEU A 70 -0.26 16.21 3.79
N LYS A 71 -0.68 17.38 3.29
CA LYS A 71 -1.32 18.43 4.07
C LYS A 71 -2.52 17.94 4.88
N SER A 72 -3.42 17.14 4.30
CA SER A 72 -4.58 16.59 5.02
C SER A 72 -4.17 15.62 6.11
N ILE A 73 -3.21 14.73 5.83
CA ILE A 73 -2.73 13.78 6.84
C ILE A 73 -2.06 14.51 8.00
N MET A 74 -1.17 15.47 7.71
CA MET A 74 -0.50 16.26 8.75
C MET A 74 -1.49 17.13 9.53
N THR A 75 -2.51 17.69 8.86
CA THR A 75 -3.57 18.47 9.51
C THR A 75 -4.38 17.59 10.46
N GLU A 76 -4.77 16.39 10.04
CA GLU A 76 -5.50 15.44 10.90
C GLU A 76 -4.63 14.97 12.08
N MET A 77 -3.33 14.74 11.87
CA MET A 77 -2.42 14.38 12.96
C MET A 77 -2.22 15.49 14.00
N MET A 78 -2.31 16.77 13.59
CA MET A 78 -2.07 17.93 14.45
C MET A 78 -3.35 18.50 15.10
N TYR A 79 -4.48 18.43 14.40
CA TYR A 79 -5.75 19.05 14.79
C TYR A 79 -6.91 18.07 14.95
N GLY A 80 -6.77 16.85 14.44
CA GLY A 80 -7.81 15.84 14.43
C GLY A 80 -8.03 15.13 15.77
N SER A 81 -8.83 14.07 15.71
CA SER A 81 -9.34 13.37 16.90
C SER A 81 -8.25 12.72 17.77
N LYS A 82 -7.11 12.35 17.16
CA LYS A 82 -5.97 11.69 17.83
C LYS A 82 -4.77 12.61 18.05
N LYS A 83 -4.94 13.94 17.93
CA LYS A 83 -3.87 14.95 18.06
C LYS A 83 -3.04 14.82 19.33
N ASP A 84 -3.63 14.39 20.44
CA ASP A 84 -2.94 14.26 21.73
C ASP A 84 -1.83 13.21 21.70
N LYS A 85 -2.01 12.13 20.91
CA LYS A 85 -0.96 11.11 20.72
C LYS A 85 0.23 11.69 19.96
N THR A 86 -0.04 12.40 18.86
CA THR A 86 0.99 13.08 18.06
C THR A 86 1.74 14.10 18.91
N ARG A 87 0.99 14.95 19.64
CA ARG A 87 1.56 15.95 20.57
C ARG A 87 2.44 15.30 21.63
N ARG A 88 2.03 14.16 22.20
CA ARG A 88 2.84 13.44 23.21
C ARG A 88 4.17 12.95 22.64
N ILE A 89 4.20 12.47 21.39
CA ILE A 89 5.43 12.01 20.73
C ILE A 89 6.37 13.19 20.48
N VAL A 90 5.84 14.30 19.97
CA VAL A 90 6.60 15.54 19.73
C VAL A 90 7.17 16.09 21.05
N LYS A 91 6.34 16.18 22.10
CA LYS A 91 6.77 16.62 23.44
C LYS A 91 7.91 15.76 23.99
N ARG A 92 7.88 14.44 23.80
CA ARG A 92 8.93 13.53 24.27
C ARG A 92 10.28 13.85 23.60
N HIS A 93 10.29 13.95 22.27
CA HIS A 93 11.52 14.25 21.52
C HIS A 93 12.06 15.65 21.83
N ILE A 94 11.19 16.65 21.97
CA ILE A 94 11.60 18.01 22.34
C ILE A 94 12.23 18.03 23.74
N ASN A 95 11.66 17.29 24.70
CA ASN A 95 12.23 17.18 26.04
C ASN A 95 13.61 16.50 26.02
N GLU A 96 13.77 15.41 25.27
CA GLU A 96 15.07 14.73 25.13
C GLU A 96 16.15 15.65 24.52
N ILE A 97 15.81 16.45 23.51
CA ILE A 97 16.74 17.41 22.90
C ILE A 97 17.09 18.53 23.88
N MET A 98 16.12 19.10 24.60
CA MET A 98 16.38 20.12 25.62
C MET A 98 17.24 19.61 26.78
N GLU A 99 17.14 18.32 27.12
CA GLU A 99 17.92 17.70 28.18
C GLU A 99 19.37 17.40 27.77
N THR A 100 19.72 17.55 26.49
CA THR A 100 21.09 17.41 26.01
C THR A 100 21.97 18.53 26.59
N PRO A 101 23.12 18.21 27.23
CA PRO A 101 23.90 19.17 28.01
C PRO A 101 24.42 20.38 27.21
N LEU A 102 24.74 20.22 25.93
CA LEU A 102 25.14 21.31 25.04
C LEU A 102 24.00 22.30 24.77
N VAL A 103 22.79 21.78 24.53
CA VAL A 103 21.59 22.57 24.23
C VAL A 103 21.09 23.26 25.49
N ARG A 104 21.05 22.55 26.61
CA ARG A 104 20.71 23.11 27.93
C ARG A 104 21.63 24.26 28.31
N THR A 105 22.94 24.09 28.19
CA THR A 105 23.94 25.09 28.61
C THR A 105 23.87 26.33 27.72
N SER A 106 23.76 26.15 26.40
CA SER A 106 23.63 27.28 25.46
C SER A 106 22.33 28.05 25.66
N LEU A 107 21.19 27.37 25.85
CA LEU A 107 19.91 28.01 26.14
C LEU A 107 19.90 28.71 27.50
N GLN A 108 20.47 28.10 28.54
CA GLN A 108 20.56 28.72 29.86
C GLN A 108 21.50 29.93 29.89
N LEU A 109 22.56 29.93 29.08
CA LEU A 109 23.46 31.09 28.91
C LEU A 109 22.77 32.23 28.14
N SER A 110 21.95 31.91 27.15
CA SER A 110 21.28 32.91 26.30
C SER A 110 20.04 33.53 26.98
N LEU A 111 19.24 32.71 27.67
CA LEU A 111 17.93 33.10 28.22
C LEU A 111 17.93 33.25 29.75
N GLY A 112 18.94 32.71 30.43
CA GLY A 112 19.00 32.65 31.88
C GLY A 112 18.22 31.46 32.49
N PRO A 113 18.53 31.05 33.74
CA PRO A 113 17.95 29.84 34.35
C PRO A 113 16.44 29.90 34.61
N ARG A 114 15.93 31.08 34.98
CA ARG A 114 14.48 31.30 35.25
C ARG A 114 13.67 31.30 33.97
N GLU A 115 14.19 31.92 32.92
CA GLU A 115 13.50 32.02 31.64
C GLU A 115 13.63 30.73 30.84
N TYR A 116 14.69 29.94 31.04
CA TYR A 116 14.76 28.54 30.61
C TYR A 116 13.69 27.68 31.31
N ALA A 117 13.47 27.84 32.62
CA ALA A 117 12.45 27.09 33.34
C ALA A 117 11.03 27.48 32.89
N LYS A 118 10.77 28.78 32.63
CA LYS A 118 9.52 29.24 32.03
C LYS A 118 9.37 28.73 30.59
N LEU A 119 10.40 28.83 29.76
CA LEU A 119 10.39 28.28 28.40
C LEU A 119 10.18 26.77 28.41
N LYS A 120 10.68 26.02 29.39
CA LYS A 120 10.40 24.59 29.50
C LYS A 120 8.89 24.35 29.71
N THR A 121 8.28 25.09 30.63
CA THR A 121 6.83 24.99 30.92
C THR A 121 5.97 25.52 29.76
N ASP A 122 6.32 26.69 29.22
CA ASP A 122 5.62 27.36 28.14
C ASP A 122 5.85 26.69 26.78
N LEU A 123 7.03 26.14 26.46
CA LEU A 123 7.21 25.30 25.26
C LEU A 123 6.32 24.08 25.39
N ILE A 124 6.24 23.43 26.55
CA ILE A 124 5.40 22.22 26.68
C ILE A 124 3.93 22.54 26.35
N ASP A 125 3.45 23.75 26.63
CA ASP A 125 2.07 24.16 26.33
C ASP A 125 1.91 24.87 24.95
N ARG A 126 2.91 25.62 24.49
CA ARG A 126 2.93 26.35 23.19
C ARG A 126 3.65 25.63 22.04
N SER A 127 4.20 24.43 22.24
CA SER A 127 4.88 23.65 21.18
C SER A 127 4.02 23.44 19.93
N ILE A 128 2.70 23.56 20.07
CA ILE A 128 1.73 23.43 18.98
C ILE A 128 1.78 24.62 18.02
N GLU A 129 2.04 25.84 18.51
CA GLU A 129 2.10 27.06 17.67
C GLU A 129 3.47 27.25 17.02
N ILE A 130 4.57 26.88 17.69
CA ILE A 130 5.92 27.14 17.17
C ILE A 130 6.32 26.10 16.11
N THR A 131 5.78 24.89 16.18
CA THR A 131 5.99 23.85 15.16
C THR A 131 5.17 24.10 13.88
N MET A 132 4.26 25.08 13.88
CA MET A 132 3.43 25.42 12.71
C MET A 132 4.19 26.16 11.61
N VAL A 133 5.35 26.76 11.91
CA VAL A 133 6.06 27.59 10.92
C VAL A 133 6.89 26.76 9.91
N PRO A 134 7.63 25.70 10.30
CA PRO A 134 8.36 24.88 9.34
C PRO A 134 7.50 23.80 8.65
N VAL A 135 6.31 23.49 9.21
CA VAL A 135 5.40 22.45 8.70
C VAL A 135 4.51 22.96 7.56
N CYS A 136 4.39 24.27 7.40
CA CYS A 136 3.50 24.87 6.41
C CYS A 136 4.15 25.22 5.06
N ASP A 137 5.45 24.97 4.84
CA ASP A 137 6.06 25.24 3.53
C ASP A 137 5.60 24.18 2.49
N PRO A 138 4.73 24.53 1.53
CA PRO A 138 4.17 23.58 0.58
C PRO A 138 5.23 23.01 -0.36
N ALA A 139 6.28 23.78 -0.67
CA ALA A 139 7.32 23.40 -1.62
C ALA A 139 8.32 22.40 -1.02
N PHE A 140 8.69 22.58 0.26
CA PHE A 140 9.56 21.63 0.96
C PHE A 140 8.84 20.31 1.25
N ASN A 141 7.55 20.38 1.60
CA ASN A 141 6.71 19.21 1.85
C ASN A 141 6.44 18.38 0.60
N ALA A 142 6.17 18.99 -0.56
CA ALA A 142 5.92 18.24 -1.80
C ALA A 142 7.14 17.39 -2.22
N SER A 143 8.35 17.97 -2.16
CA SER A 143 9.57 17.25 -2.54
C SER A 143 9.95 16.11 -1.58
N ARG A 144 9.69 16.28 -0.28
CA ARG A 144 9.93 15.26 0.74
C ARG A 144 8.84 14.19 0.73
N ALA A 145 7.58 14.58 0.53
CA ALA A 145 6.46 13.67 0.33
C ALA A 145 6.77 12.72 -0.82
N GLN A 146 7.19 13.25 -1.98
CA GLN A 146 7.55 12.44 -3.14
C GLN A 146 8.63 11.40 -2.82
N LYS A 147 9.63 11.76 -2.01
CA LYS A 147 10.66 10.80 -1.57
C LYS A 147 10.12 9.73 -0.63
N ILE A 148 9.23 10.12 0.31
CA ILE A 148 8.56 9.16 1.20
C ILE A 148 7.69 8.20 0.38
N PHE A 149 6.99 8.70 -0.64
CA PHE A 149 6.19 7.87 -1.55
C PHE A 149 7.04 6.92 -2.39
N GLN A 150 8.17 7.38 -2.95
CA GLN A 150 9.08 6.51 -3.67
C GLN A 150 9.63 5.40 -2.76
N MET A 151 10.02 5.74 -1.53
CA MET A 151 10.44 4.75 -0.54
C MET A 151 9.31 3.76 -0.22
N PHE A 152 8.07 4.23 -0.10
CA PHE A 152 6.92 3.36 0.15
C PHE A 152 6.64 2.42 -1.03
N LYS A 153 6.75 2.92 -2.27
CA LYS A 153 6.63 2.12 -3.49
C LYS A 153 7.71 1.04 -3.56
N ASP A 154 8.97 1.41 -3.32
CA ASP A 154 10.07 0.46 -3.32
C ASP A 154 9.89 -0.60 -2.24
N ARG A 155 9.41 -0.22 -1.06
CA ARG A 155 9.08 -1.17 0.01
C ARG A 155 7.93 -2.11 -0.34
N ILE A 156 6.89 -1.66 -1.02
CA ILE A 156 5.79 -2.53 -1.49
C ILE A 156 6.31 -3.53 -2.54
N ARG A 157 7.19 -3.09 -3.44
CA ARG A 157 7.82 -3.98 -4.44
C ARG A 157 8.72 -5.04 -3.82
N GLU A 158 9.40 -4.72 -2.72
CA GLU A 158 10.25 -5.65 -1.97
C GLU A 158 9.46 -6.67 -1.12
N LEU A 159 8.13 -6.51 -0.97
CA LEU A 159 7.32 -7.43 -0.17
C LEU A 159 7.32 -8.83 -0.76
N THR A 160 7.35 -9.81 0.15
CA THR A 160 7.17 -11.22 -0.25
C THR A 160 5.75 -11.42 -0.82
N PRO A 161 5.53 -12.43 -1.70
CA PRO A 161 4.21 -12.70 -2.29
C PRO A 161 3.09 -12.85 -1.25
N LYS A 162 3.43 -13.37 -0.06
CA LYS A 162 2.49 -13.53 1.06
C LYS A 162 2.10 -12.20 1.72
N GLU A 163 3.05 -11.30 1.90
CA GLU A 163 2.79 -9.96 2.46
C GLU A 163 2.00 -9.10 1.47
N PHE A 164 2.35 -9.19 0.19
CA PHE A 164 1.61 -8.51 -0.87
C PHE A 164 0.16 -9.00 -0.96
N GLN A 165 -0.06 -10.32 -0.86
CA GLN A 165 -1.41 -10.88 -0.77
C GLN A 165 -2.17 -10.34 0.44
N ASN A 166 -1.54 -10.28 1.62
CA ASN A 166 -2.21 -9.77 2.82
C ASN A 166 -2.58 -8.29 2.72
N LEU A 167 -1.87 -7.51 1.91
CA LEU A 167 -2.17 -6.11 1.66
C LEU A 167 -3.33 -5.93 0.67
N LEU A 168 -3.35 -6.71 -0.42
CA LEU A 168 -4.39 -6.61 -1.45
C LEU A 168 -5.68 -7.34 -1.09
N ARG A 169 -5.59 -8.51 -0.45
CA ARG A 169 -6.72 -9.42 -0.21
C ARG A 169 -7.87 -8.77 0.55
N PRO A 170 -7.66 -7.96 1.60
CA PRO A 170 -8.75 -7.29 2.30
C PRO A 170 -9.58 -6.38 1.38
N ALA A 171 -8.92 -5.62 0.50
CA ALA A 171 -9.60 -4.71 -0.42
C ALA A 171 -10.52 -5.45 -1.41
N PHE A 172 -10.11 -6.62 -1.91
CA PHE A 172 -10.92 -7.43 -2.84
C PHE A 172 -11.94 -8.34 -2.15
N GLN A 173 -11.72 -8.68 -0.87
CA GLN A 173 -12.66 -9.51 -0.11
C GLN A 173 -13.97 -8.80 0.19
N GLU A 174 -13.92 -7.49 0.46
CA GLU A 174 -15.13 -6.71 0.67
C GLU A 174 -15.99 -6.66 -0.60
N ASP A 175 -15.36 -6.54 -1.76
CA ASP A 175 -16.05 -6.51 -3.06
C ASP A 175 -16.57 -7.88 -3.51
N GLU A 176 -15.96 -8.99 -3.07
CA GLU A 176 -16.33 -10.34 -3.51
C GLU A 176 -17.77 -10.70 -3.13
N TRP A 177 -18.24 -10.32 -1.94
CA TRP A 177 -19.62 -10.57 -1.51
C TRP A 177 -20.63 -9.84 -2.39
N ILE A 178 -20.35 -8.57 -2.72
CA ILE A 178 -21.23 -7.75 -3.56
C ILE A 178 -21.38 -8.39 -4.94
N LEU A 179 -20.27 -8.86 -5.54
CA LEU A 179 -20.30 -9.52 -6.83
C LEU A 179 -21.09 -10.83 -6.81
N ILE A 180 -20.93 -11.64 -5.74
CA ILE A 180 -21.70 -12.89 -5.57
C ILE A 180 -23.19 -12.60 -5.45
N VAL A 181 -23.57 -11.62 -4.62
CA VAL A 181 -24.97 -11.22 -4.46
C VAL A 181 -25.54 -10.72 -5.77
N LEU A 182 -24.82 -9.86 -6.49
CA LEU A 182 -25.25 -9.33 -7.78
C LEU A 182 -25.42 -10.45 -8.82
N GLY A 183 -24.46 -11.37 -8.91
CA GLY A 183 -24.53 -12.53 -9.79
C GLY A 183 -25.69 -13.48 -9.43
N GLY A 184 -25.94 -13.68 -8.13
CA GLY A 184 -27.05 -14.49 -7.64
C GLY A 184 -28.41 -13.88 -7.96
N VAL A 185 -28.59 -12.58 -7.72
CA VAL A 185 -29.84 -11.86 -8.00
C VAL A 185 -30.10 -11.83 -9.50
N THR A 186 -29.11 -11.46 -10.32
CA THR A 186 -29.26 -11.42 -11.78
C THR A 186 -29.50 -12.81 -12.37
N GLY A 187 -28.80 -13.83 -11.88
CA GLY A 187 -29.02 -15.23 -12.28
C GLY A 187 -30.40 -15.75 -11.90
N PHE A 188 -30.91 -15.38 -10.72
CA PHE A 188 -32.27 -15.72 -10.29
C PHE A 188 -33.33 -15.08 -11.19
N PHE A 189 -33.21 -13.78 -11.48
CA PHE A 189 -34.13 -13.10 -12.40
C PHE A 189 -34.06 -13.66 -13.82
N ALA A 190 -32.86 -13.88 -14.35
CA ALA A 190 -32.68 -14.49 -15.66
C ALA A 190 -33.28 -15.90 -15.72
N GLY A 191 -33.12 -16.70 -14.65
CA GLY A 191 -33.71 -18.02 -14.53
C GLY A 191 -35.24 -18.00 -14.48
N LEU A 192 -35.83 -17.07 -13.73
CA LEU A 192 -37.29 -16.89 -13.68
C LEU A 192 -37.86 -16.48 -15.04
N ILE A 193 -37.21 -15.52 -15.73
CA ILE A 193 -37.61 -15.12 -17.08
C ILE A 193 -37.49 -16.29 -18.04
N HIS A 194 -36.38 -17.03 -18.00
CA HIS A 194 -36.17 -18.19 -18.86
C HIS A 194 -37.24 -19.27 -18.62
N LEU A 195 -37.60 -19.54 -17.37
CA LEU A 195 -38.66 -20.50 -17.04
C LEU A 195 -40.02 -20.04 -17.54
N PHE A 196 -40.35 -18.75 -17.39
CA PHE A 196 -41.62 -18.20 -17.89
C PHE A 196 -41.70 -18.22 -19.42
N VAL A 197 -40.61 -17.91 -20.11
CA VAL A 197 -40.54 -17.91 -21.58
C VAL A 197 -40.46 -19.33 -22.16
N ALA A 198 -39.81 -20.26 -21.48
CA ALA A 198 -39.65 -21.63 -21.96
C ALA A 198 -40.90 -22.49 -21.73
N PHE A 199 -41.75 -22.13 -20.77
CA PHE A 199 -42.94 -22.91 -20.38
C PHE A 199 -44.28 -22.30 -20.83
N LEU A 200 -44.28 -21.04 -21.31
CA LEU A 200 -45.43 -20.36 -21.92
C LEU A 200 -45.33 -20.40 -23.45
#